data_AF-A0A6C0RFE0-F1
#
_entry.id   AF-A0A6C0RFE0-F1
#
_cell.length_a   1.000
_cell.length_b   1.000
_cell.length_c   1.000
_cell.angle_alpha   90.00
_cell.angle_beta   90.00
_cell.angle_gamma   90.00
#
_symmetry.space_group_name_H-M   'P 1'
#
loop_
_entity.id
_entity.type
_entity.pdbx_description
1 polymer ?
#
loop_
_entity_poly.entity_id
_entity_poly.type
_entity_poly.pdbx_seq_one_letter_code
_entity_poly.pdbx_strand_id
1 'polypeptide(L)'
;MKNRTINEAILEVFKREGKPLPIKEIYNKIIEYDLYRFRAQRPEDIVRIQLRRHCAELDFPTASSKKLFTINKDGAFFKLQKKSKQLNREKKDNISTFDDLKELHKKYVHNFKKDLLTQLKELSPTAFEEFGKKLMTAYGFKKMEVTKKTRDGGIDGFGELKIGLASMKVAFECKRWTRNTVGRPLVSQFRGDIQGKYQQGIYFTTSTFSKEAKESSFQTGAVPIILLDGYSIVDLMIEKRFGVDVEEIPVYSNAMDLVLADQ
;
A
#
# COMPACT_ATOMS: atom_id res chain seq x y z
N MET A 1 -45.39 28.42 10.99
CA MET A 1 -44.53 27.24 11.28
C MET A 1 -43.08 27.66 11.21
N LYS A 2 -42.24 27.30 12.19
CA LYS A 2 -40.78 27.53 12.06
C LYS A 2 -40.27 26.64 10.93
N ASN A 3 -39.53 27.22 9.99
CA ASN A 3 -38.95 26.51 8.85
C ASN A 3 -37.77 25.65 9.35
N ARG A 4 -38.09 24.50 9.97
CA ARG A 4 -37.09 23.59 10.54
C ARG A 4 -36.54 22.66 9.46
N THR A 5 -35.26 22.38 9.56
CA THR A 5 -34.65 21.24 8.86
C THR A 5 -35.02 19.92 9.54
N ILE A 6 -34.88 18.79 8.85
CA ILE A 6 -35.17 17.46 9.40
C ILE A 6 -34.34 17.18 10.67
N ASN A 7 -33.06 17.57 10.66
CA ASN A 7 -32.17 17.40 11.81
C ASN A 7 -32.62 18.22 13.03
N GLU A 8 -33.12 19.44 12.83
CA GLU A 8 -33.68 20.26 13.92
C GLU A 8 -34.99 19.69 14.45
N ALA A 9 -35.84 19.14 13.57
CA ALA A 9 -37.04 18.42 13.96
C ALA A 9 -36.71 17.20 14.84
N ILE A 10 -35.72 16.39 14.45
CA ILE A 10 -35.25 15.23 15.22
C ILE A 10 -34.68 15.66 16.58
N LEU A 11 -33.84 16.69 16.63
CA LEU A 11 -33.27 17.20 17.88
C LEU A 11 -34.35 17.72 18.83
N GLU A 12 -35.40 18.35 18.31
CA GLU A 12 -36.55 18.81 19.10
C GLU A 12 -37.35 17.62 19.66
N VAL A 13 -37.53 16.53 18.90
CA VAL A 13 -38.13 15.29 19.42
C VAL A 13 -37.31 14.75 20.60
N PHE A 14 -36.00 14.61 20.46
CA PHE A 14 -35.15 14.14 21.57
C PHE A 14 -35.13 15.09 22.77
N LYS A 15 -35.31 16.39 22.54
CA LYS A 15 -35.42 17.38 23.62
C LYS A 15 -36.71 17.20 24.42
N ARG A 16 -37.83 16.89 23.75
CA ARG A 16 -39.14 16.69 24.40
C ARG A 16 -39.26 15.35 25.09
N GLU A 17 -38.82 14.28 24.42
CA GLU A 17 -38.98 12.91 24.90
C GLU A 17 -37.95 12.53 25.95
N GLY A 18 -36.76 13.15 25.93
CA GLY A 18 -35.73 12.95 26.95
C GLY A 18 -35.13 11.54 27.00
N LYS A 19 -35.52 10.63 26.10
CA LYS A 19 -35.08 9.23 26.02
C LYS A 19 -34.67 8.82 24.59
N PRO A 20 -33.85 7.77 24.44
CA PRO A 20 -33.58 7.17 23.13
C PRO A 20 -34.84 6.58 22.51
N LEU A 21 -34.99 6.69 21.18
CA LEU A 21 -36.19 6.24 20.45
C LEU A 21 -35.81 5.49 19.17
N PRO A 22 -36.56 4.46 18.76
CA PRO A 22 -36.40 3.84 17.44
C PRO A 22 -36.90 4.76 16.33
N ILE A 23 -36.43 4.52 15.10
CA ILE A 23 -36.70 5.38 13.92
C ILE A 23 -38.20 5.63 13.71
N LYS A 24 -39.02 4.58 13.83
CA LYS A 24 -40.46 4.66 13.62
C LYS A 24 -41.13 5.59 14.63
N GLU A 25 -40.73 5.52 15.90
CA GLU A 25 -41.22 6.42 16.94
C GLU A 25 -40.77 7.86 16.71
N ILE A 26 -39.51 8.07 16.28
CA ILE A 26 -39.01 9.40 15.94
C ILE A 26 -39.83 10.02 14.81
N TYR A 27 -40.09 9.26 13.74
CA TYR A 27 -40.94 9.71 12.65
C TYR A 27 -42.36 10.06 13.14
N ASN A 28 -43.00 9.16 13.89
CA ASN A 28 -44.34 9.39 14.42
C ASN A 28 -44.40 10.67 15.27
N LYS A 29 -43.40 10.91 16.12
CA LYS A 29 -43.30 12.12 16.94
C LYS A 29 -43.05 13.39 16.13
N ILE A 30 -42.31 13.31 15.02
CA ILE A 30 -42.14 14.47 14.11
C ILE A 30 -43.49 14.88 13.52
N ILE A 31 -44.34 13.93 13.15
CA ILE A 31 -45.69 14.18 12.61
C ILE A 31 -46.65 14.63 13.71
N GLU A 32 -46.67 13.94 14.86
CA GLU A 32 -47.52 14.27 16.02
C GLU A 32 -47.28 15.72 16.50
N TYR A 33 -46.04 16.19 16.45
CA TYR A 33 -45.66 17.54 16.89
C TYR A 33 -45.63 18.58 15.76
N ASP A 34 -46.05 18.23 14.54
CA ASP A 34 -46.00 19.05 13.32
C ASP A 34 -44.65 19.77 13.16
N LEU A 35 -43.54 19.05 13.38
CA LEU A 35 -42.19 19.63 13.38
C LEU A 35 -41.60 19.73 11.98
N TYR A 36 -42.03 18.85 11.07
CA TYR A 36 -41.57 18.79 9.68
C TYR A 36 -42.59 18.03 8.82
N ARG A 37 -42.82 18.49 7.58
CA ARG A 37 -43.70 17.81 6.62
C ARG A 37 -42.88 17.09 5.56
N PHE A 38 -42.89 15.77 5.59
CA PHE A 38 -42.23 14.96 4.58
C PHE A 38 -43.04 14.91 3.29
N ARG A 39 -42.35 15.02 2.15
CA ARG A 39 -42.92 14.84 0.80
C ARG A 39 -42.52 13.51 0.16
N ALA A 40 -41.66 12.74 0.84
CA ALA A 40 -41.17 11.47 0.34
C ALA A 40 -42.24 10.38 0.48
N GLN A 41 -42.27 9.43 -0.46
CA GLN A 41 -43.17 8.27 -0.40
C GLN A 41 -42.88 7.36 0.80
N ARG A 42 -41.64 7.35 1.31
CA ARG A 42 -41.22 6.62 2.52
C ARG A 42 -40.50 7.53 3.52
N PRO A 43 -41.24 8.34 4.30
CA PRO A 43 -40.66 9.31 5.23
C PRO A 43 -39.73 8.72 6.29
N GLU A 44 -40.03 7.52 6.80
CA GLU A 44 -39.21 6.83 7.80
C GLU A 44 -37.78 6.56 7.30
N ASP A 45 -37.61 6.32 6.00
CA ASP A 45 -36.30 6.08 5.39
C ASP A 45 -35.47 7.37 5.39
N ILE A 46 -36.11 8.52 5.17
CA ILE A 46 -35.46 9.83 5.24
C ILE A 46 -34.98 10.12 6.66
N VAL A 47 -35.82 9.82 7.67
CA VAL A 47 -35.45 9.95 9.08
C VAL A 47 -34.30 9.02 9.42
N ARG A 48 -34.33 7.75 8.97
CA ARG A 48 -33.24 6.79 9.11
C ARG A 48 -31.94 7.31 8.52
N ILE A 49 -31.98 7.84 7.30
CA ILE A 49 -30.80 8.37 6.60
C ILE A 49 -30.21 9.55 7.37
N GLN A 50 -31.03 10.51 7.80
CA GLN A 50 -30.54 11.68 8.55
C GLN A 50 -29.96 11.29 9.91
N LEU A 51 -30.65 10.41 10.64
CA LEU A 51 -30.16 9.86 11.91
C LEU A 51 -28.82 9.16 11.73
N ARG A 52 -28.72 8.24 10.76
CA ARG A 52 -27.48 7.49 10.51
C ARG A 52 -26.35 8.41 10.06
N ARG A 53 -26.64 9.33 9.13
CA ARG A 53 -25.64 10.24 8.52
C ARG A 53 -24.99 11.14 9.56
N HIS A 54 -25.77 11.60 10.54
CA HIS A 54 -25.29 12.44 11.62
C HIS A 54 -25.02 11.66 12.93
N CYS A 55 -24.98 10.31 12.90
CA CYS A 55 -24.70 9.48 14.05
C CYS A 55 -23.19 9.37 14.31
N ALA A 56 -22.77 9.48 15.57
CA ALA A 56 -21.36 9.43 15.95
C ALA A 56 -20.76 8.02 15.81
N GLU A 57 -21.52 6.97 16.12
CA GLU A 57 -21.06 5.58 16.08
C GLU A 57 -21.16 4.93 14.69
N LEU A 58 -21.67 5.65 13.70
CA LEU A 58 -21.75 5.17 12.32
C LEU A 58 -20.83 6.00 11.43
N ASP A 59 -19.94 5.30 10.75
CA ASP A 59 -19.00 5.87 9.79
C ASP A 59 -19.19 5.20 8.43
N PHE A 60 -19.46 6.01 7.42
CA PHE A 60 -19.72 5.60 6.05
C PHE A 60 -19.48 6.80 5.12
N PRO A 61 -19.21 6.62 3.82
CA PRO A 61 -18.73 7.70 2.96
C PRO A 61 -19.63 8.96 2.89
N THR A 62 -20.94 8.79 3.05
CA THR A 62 -21.92 9.90 3.06
C THR A 62 -22.19 10.47 4.46
N ALA A 63 -21.54 9.94 5.50
CA ALA A 63 -21.68 10.40 6.87
C ALA A 63 -21.25 11.87 6.98
N SER A 64 -22.04 12.65 7.70
CA SER A 64 -21.74 14.05 7.94
C SER A 64 -20.61 14.19 8.95
N SER A 65 -19.67 15.09 8.69
CA SER A 65 -18.64 15.51 9.65
C SER A 65 -19.25 16.16 10.90
N LYS A 66 -20.41 16.81 10.77
CA LYS A 66 -21.20 17.31 11.91
C LYS A 66 -22.02 16.17 12.52
N LYS A 67 -21.56 15.62 13.64
CA LYS A 67 -22.25 14.56 14.41
C LYS A 67 -23.22 15.16 15.42
N LEU A 68 -24.46 14.66 15.41
CA LEU A 68 -25.58 15.16 16.21
C LEU A 68 -26.24 14.07 17.05
N PHE A 69 -26.10 12.80 16.66
CA PHE A 69 -26.85 11.68 17.23
C PHE A 69 -25.95 10.55 17.70
N THR A 70 -26.48 9.70 18.57
CA THR A 70 -25.90 8.43 19.02
C THR A 70 -26.88 7.30 18.81
N ILE A 71 -26.41 6.06 18.71
CA ILE A 71 -27.26 4.86 18.63
C ILE A 71 -26.93 3.83 19.72
N ASN A 72 -27.97 3.33 20.38
CA ASN A 72 -27.90 2.27 21.37
C ASN A 72 -27.84 0.87 20.72
N LYS A 73 -27.47 -0.15 21.50
CA LYS A 73 -27.38 -1.55 21.02
C LYS A 73 -28.71 -2.13 20.51
N ASP A 74 -29.82 -1.61 21.03
CA ASP A 74 -31.19 -1.96 20.65
C ASP A 74 -31.67 -1.23 19.38
N GLY A 75 -30.83 -0.37 18.78
CA GLY A 75 -31.15 0.39 17.57
C GLY A 75 -31.90 1.70 17.82
N ALA A 76 -32.10 2.09 19.08
CA ALA A 76 -32.69 3.38 19.43
C ALA A 76 -31.66 4.53 19.31
N PHE A 77 -32.08 5.68 18.78
CA PHE A 77 -31.24 6.85 18.58
C PHE A 77 -31.46 7.90 19.67
N PHE A 78 -30.44 8.72 19.96
CA PHE A 78 -30.55 9.86 20.85
C PHE A 78 -29.63 11.02 20.44
N LYS A 79 -29.72 12.16 21.13
CA LYS A 79 -28.81 13.31 20.88
C LYS A 79 -27.41 13.04 21.44
N LEU A 80 -26.38 13.42 20.69
CA LEU A 80 -24.98 13.32 21.11
C LEU A 80 -24.70 14.28 22.28
N GLN A 81 -24.36 13.73 23.44
CA GLN A 81 -23.93 14.51 24.60
C GLN A 81 -22.44 14.82 24.48
N LYS A 82 -22.05 16.10 24.56
CA LYS A 82 -20.63 16.47 24.70
C LYS A 82 -20.14 16.01 26.07
N LYS A 83 -19.54 14.82 26.16
CA LYS A 83 -18.78 14.38 27.34
C LYS A 83 -17.28 14.44 27.03
N SER A 84 -16.58 15.13 27.91
CA SER A 84 -15.13 15.34 27.96
C SER A 84 -14.33 14.05 27.81
N LYS A 85 -13.21 14.15 27.09
CA LYS A 85 -12.15 13.14 26.87
C LYS A 85 -11.95 12.17 28.06
N GLN A 86 -12.05 10.86 27.84
CA GLN A 86 -11.02 9.85 28.17
C GLN A 86 -11.45 8.40 27.83
N LEU A 87 -10.52 7.68 27.15
CA LEU A 87 -10.21 6.23 27.21
C LEU A 87 -11.32 5.17 27.16
N ASN A 88 -11.43 4.43 26.04
CA ASN A 88 -10.78 3.11 25.84
C ASN A 88 -11.39 2.41 24.61
N ARG A 89 -10.54 2.12 23.63
CA ARG A 89 -10.86 1.39 22.40
C ARG A 89 -10.72 -0.10 22.65
N GLU A 90 -11.81 -0.86 22.58
CA GLU A 90 -11.75 -2.25 22.14
C GLU A 90 -12.79 -2.53 21.05
N LYS A 91 -12.23 -2.72 19.84
CA LYS A 91 -12.65 -3.49 18.66
C LYS A 91 -14.15 -3.55 18.32
N LYS A 92 -14.54 -2.76 17.31
CA LYS A 92 -15.73 -2.95 16.48
C LYS A 92 -15.27 -3.19 15.05
N ASP A 93 -15.76 -4.26 14.43
CA ASP A 93 -15.30 -4.78 13.15
C ASP A 93 -15.39 -3.75 12.02
N ASN A 94 -14.21 -3.40 11.50
CA ASN A 94 -13.95 -2.49 10.40
C ASN A 94 -14.49 -3.10 9.09
N ILE A 95 -15.59 -2.57 8.55
CA ILE A 95 -15.84 -2.70 7.12
C ILE A 95 -14.85 -1.75 6.45
N SER A 96 -13.74 -2.31 5.93
CA SER A 96 -12.64 -1.60 5.27
C SER A 96 -13.17 -0.75 4.12
N THR A 97 -12.95 0.56 4.17
CA THR A 97 -13.17 1.46 3.03
C THR A 97 -12.22 1.10 1.87
N PHE A 98 -12.45 1.62 0.66
CA PHE A 98 -11.52 1.44 -0.46
C PHE A 98 -10.12 2.00 -0.15
N ASP A 99 -10.05 3.11 0.59
CA ASP A 99 -8.79 3.66 1.04
C ASP A 99 -8.13 2.79 2.11
N ASP A 100 -8.92 2.17 3.00
CA ASP A 100 -8.40 1.14 3.92
C ASP A 100 -7.89 -0.09 3.17
N LEU A 101 -8.54 -0.52 2.08
CA LEU A 101 -8.06 -1.61 1.23
C LEU A 101 -6.75 -1.24 0.53
N LYS A 102 -6.62 -0.01 0.03
CA LYS A 102 -5.35 0.49 -0.54
C LYS A 102 -4.24 0.52 0.50
N GLU A 103 -4.51 1.05 1.69
CA GLU A 103 -3.52 1.10 2.77
C GLU A 103 -3.14 -0.31 3.26
N LEU A 104 -4.13 -1.20 3.38
CA LEU A 104 -3.90 -2.61 3.70
C LEU A 104 -3.06 -3.29 2.62
N HIS A 105 -3.36 -3.06 1.34
CA HIS A 105 -2.58 -3.59 0.23
C HIS A 105 -1.15 -3.04 0.23
N LYS A 106 -0.96 -1.72 0.44
CA LYS A 106 0.40 -1.14 0.58
C LYS A 106 1.17 -1.80 1.73
N LYS A 107 0.51 -2.01 2.87
CA LYS A 107 1.11 -2.66 4.03
C LYS A 107 1.44 -4.14 3.75
N TYR A 108 0.54 -4.85 3.06
CA TYR A 108 0.76 -6.21 2.61
C TYR A 108 1.98 -6.29 1.70
N VAL A 109 2.02 -5.48 0.64
CA VAL A 109 3.17 -5.42 -0.29
C VAL A 109 4.46 -5.06 0.45
N HIS A 110 4.42 -4.11 1.38
CA HIS A 110 5.60 -3.75 2.17
C HIS A 110 6.12 -4.94 3.00
N ASN A 111 5.23 -5.66 3.69
CA ASN A 111 5.59 -6.85 4.46
C ASN A 111 6.08 -7.98 3.57
N PHE A 112 5.40 -8.23 2.45
CA PHE A 112 5.81 -9.23 1.46
C PHE A 112 7.23 -8.98 0.96
N LYS A 113 7.56 -7.73 0.59
CA LYS A 113 8.91 -7.34 0.17
C LYS A 113 9.94 -7.59 1.26
N LYS A 114 9.61 -7.28 2.52
CA LYS A 114 10.48 -7.51 3.68
C LYS A 114 10.73 -9.00 3.92
N ASP A 115 9.70 -9.82 3.82
CA ASP A 115 9.80 -11.27 4.01
C ASP A 115 10.64 -11.90 2.90
N LEU A 116 10.42 -11.51 1.64
CA LEU A 116 11.21 -11.98 0.51
C LEU A 116 12.69 -11.56 0.63
N LEU A 117 12.97 -10.33 1.06
CA LEU A 117 14.33 -9.89 1.36
C LEU A 117 14.97 -10.70 2.50
N THR A 118 14.19 -11.12 3.48
CA THR A 118 14.67 -11.97 4.58
C THR A 118 15.09 -13.34 4.06
N GLN A 119 14.29 -13.95 3.20
CA GLN A 119 14.63 -15.22 2.54
C GLN A 119 15.92 -15.09 1.70
N LEU A 120 16.09 -13.99 0.96
CA LEU A 120 17.33 -13.74 0.21
C LEU A 120 18.57 -13.66 1.13
N LYS A 121 18.41 -13.09 2.33
CA LYS A 121 19.50 -13.00 3.33
C LYS A 121 19.87 -14.35 3.94
N GLU A 122 18.95 -15.32 3.93
CA GLU A 122 19.16 -16.68 4.45
C GLU A 122 19.90 -17.60 3.47
N LEU A 123 19.94 -17.25 2.17
CA LEU A 123 20.70 -17.99 1.18
C LEU A 123 22.19 -18.08 1.56
N SER A 124 22.85 -19.17 1.16
CA SER A 124 24.32 -19.20 1.22
C SER A 124 24.91 -18.25 0.17
N PRO A 125 26.17 -17.76 0.35
CA PRO A 125 26.81 -16.89 -0.65
C PRO A 125 26.77 -17.47 -2.07
N THR A 126 27.09 -18.76 -2.23
CA THR A 126 27.06 -19.44 -3.52
C THR A 126 25.65 -19.60 -4.09
N ALA A 127 24.65 -19.81 -3.23
CA ALA A 127 23.25 -19.84 -3.68
C ALA A 127 22.79 -18.45 -4.13
N PHE A 128 23.28 -17.38 -3.51
CA PHE A 128 22.98 -16.01 -3.90
C PHE A 128 23.64 -15.61 -5.23
N GLU A 129 24.87 -16.06 -5.49
CA GLU A 129 25.54 -15.92 -6.79
C GLU A 129 24.71 -16.59 -7.92
N GLU A 130 24.29 -17.85 -7.70
CA GLU A 130 23.45 -18.58 -8.66
C GLU A 130 22.06 -17.95 -8.82
N PHE A 131 21.48 -17.41 -7.73
CA PHE A 131 20.27 -16.60 -7.79
C PHE A 131 20.46 -15.38 -8.70
N GLY A 132 21.55 -14.63 -8.54
CA GLY A 132 21.87 -13.45 -9.35
C GLY A 132 21.95 -13.79 -10.84
N LYS A 133 22.61 -14.90 -11.19
CA LYS A 133 22.64 -15.43 -12.56
C LYS A 133 21.23 -15.72 -13.10
N LYS A 134 20.39 -16.41 -12.33
CA LYS A 134 19.02 -16.75 -12.76
C LYS A 134 18.16 -15.51 -12.94
N LEU A 135 18.26 -14.54 -12.04
CA LEU A 135 17.56 -13.27 -12.12
C LEU A 135 17.96 -12.48 -13.38
N MET A 136 19.27 -12.39 -13.67
CA MET A 136 19.74 -11.75 -14.90
C MET A 136 19.27 -12.48 -16.16
N THR A 137 19.27 -13.81 -16.14
CA THR A 137 18.72 -14.60 -17.25
C THR A 137 17.24 -14.30 -17.47
N ALA A 138 16.44 -14.25 -16.40
CA ALA A 138 15.02 -13.89 -16.45
C ALA A 138 14.79 -12.45 -16.95
N TYR A 139 15.74 -11.54 -16.69
CA TYR A 139 15.71 -10.18 -17.21
C TYR A 139 16.11 -10.07 -18.70
N GLY A 140 16.60 -11.15 -19.30
CA GLY A 140 16.91 -11.24 -20.73
C GLY A 140 18.41 -11.24 -21.08
N PHE A 141 19.29 -11.32 -20.08
CA PHE A 141 20.71 -11.55 -20.32
C PHE A 141 20.96 -12.97 -20.83
N LYS A 142 21.95 -13.13 -21.71
CA LYS A 142 22.29 -14.38 -22.38
C LYS A 142 23.72 -14.78 -22.07
N LYS A 143 24.05 -16.05 -22.32
CA LYS A 143 25.38 -16.64 -22.11
C LYS A 143 25.92 -16.36 -20.69
N MET A 144 25.04 -16.49 -19.70
CA MET A 144 25.39 -16.21 -18.31
C MET A 144 26.24 -17.35 -17.72
N GLU A 145 27.39 -17.01 -17.18
CA GLU A 145 28.34 -17.93 -16.53
C GLU A 145 28.70 -17.43 -15.13
N VAL A 146 28.86 -18.35 -14.18
CA VAL A 146 29.37 -18.06 -12.83
C VAL A 146 30.86 -18.39 -12.82
N THR A 147 31.68 -17.49 -12.27
CA THR A 147 33.12 -17.71 -12.14
C THR A 147 33.39 -18.73 -11.03
N LYS A 148 34.47 -19.50 -11.16
CA LYS A 148 34.91 -20.36 -10.05
C LYS A 148 35.63 -19.48 -9.03
N LYS A 149 35.44 -19.80 -7.75
CA LYS A 149 35.82 -19.04 -6.54
C LYS A 149 37.31 -18.69 -6.34
N THR A 150 38.13 -18.76 -7.38
CA THR A 150 39.57 -18.62 -7.32
C THR A 150 40.05 -17.65 -8.40
N ARG A 151 40.51 -16.46 -7.97
CA ARG A 151 41.39 -15.48 -8.66
C ARG A 151 40.78 -14.36 -9.53
N ASP A 152 39.47 -14.22 -9.66
CA ASP A 152 38.88 -13.22 -10.58
C ASP A 152 38.51 -11.85 -9.95
N GLY A 153 39.28 -11.39 -8.96
CA GLY A 153 39.22 -10.00 -8.46
C GLY A 153 37.98 -9.61 -7.65
N GLY A 154 36.86 -10.31 -7.80
CA GLY A 154 35.55 -9.95 -7.23
C GLY A 154 34.39 -10.24 -8.18
N ILE A 155 34.65 -10.66 -9.42
CA ILE A 155 33.61 -10.99 -10.40
C ILE A 155 33.03 -12.35 -10.05
N ASP A 156 31.73 -12.40 -9.77
CA ASP A 156 31.00 -13.64 -9.47
C ASP A 156 30.36 -14.25 -10.72
N GLY A 157 30.17 -13.46 -11.77
CA GLY A 157 29.76 -13.98 -13.08
C GLY A 157 29.70 -12.92 -14.17
N PHE A 158 29.40 -13.36 -15.38
CA PHE A 158 29.32 -12.51 -16.55
C PHE A 158 28.35 -13.07 -17.60
N GLY A 159 28.00 -12.24 -18.57
CA GLY A 159 27.22 -12.63 -19.74
C GLY A 159 27.07 -11.49 -20.72
N GLU A 160 26.03 -11.57 -21.57
CA GLU A 160 25.79 -10.64 -22.65
C GLU A 160 24.35 -10.11 -22.64
N LEU A 161 24.18 -8.79 -22.75
CA LEU A 161 22.89 -8.17 -23.00
C LEU A 161 22.77 -7.78 -24.47
N LYS A 162 21.75 -8.27 -25.16
CA LYS A 162 21.48 -7.90 -26.55
C LYS A 162 20.79 -6.54 -26.61
N ILE A 163 21.38 -5.59 -27.31
CA ILE A 163 20.85 -4.23 -27.53
C ILE A 163 20.79 -3.99 -29.03
N GLY A 164 19.59 -4.06 -29.61
CA GLY A 164 19.39 -4.01 -31.06
C GLY A 164 20.16 -5.13 -31.78
N LEU A 165 21.10 -4.76 -32.64
CA LEU A 165 21.96 -5.69 -33.38
C LEU A 165 23.28 -6.02 -32.66
N ALA A 166 23.59 -5.34 -31.55
CA ALA A 166 24.84 -5.53 -30.81
C ALA A 166 24.62 -6.36 -29.52
N SER A 167 25.71 -6.94 -29.00
CA SER A 167 25.76 -7.54 -27.67
C SER A 167 26.76 -6.78 -26.80
N MET A 168 26.32 -6.42 -25.60
CA MET A 168 27.14 -5.77 -24.59
C MET A 168 27.58 -6.80 -23.56
N LYS A 169 28.89 -6.94 -23.29
CA LYS A 169 29.37 -7.84 -22.23
C LYS A 169 29.17 -7.16 -20.87
N VAL A 170 28.59 -7.92 -19.95
CA VAL A 170 28.25 -7.46 -18.61
C VAL A 170 28.85 -8.41 -17.60
N ALA A 171 29.45 -7.85 -16.55
CA ALA A 171 29.92 -8.60 -15.39
C ALA A 171 29.06 -8.26 -14.17
N PHE A 172 28.95 -9.19 -13.24
CA PHE A 172 28.27 -8.94 -11.98
C PHE A 172 29.03 -9.48 -10.77
N GLU A 173 28.78 -8.84 -9.63
CA GLU A 173 29.25 -9.25 -8.31
C GLU A 173 28.06 -9.29 -7.35
N CYS A 174 28.00 -10.31 -6.51
CA CYS A 174 26.95 -10.62 -5.56
C CYS A 174 27.51 -10.65 -4.14
N LYS A 175 27.22 -9.62 -3.35
CA LYS A 175 27.55 -9.62 -1.90
C LYS A 175 26.32 -9.79 -1.04
N ARG A 176 26.16 -11.00 -0.49
CA ARG A 176 25.15 -11.28 0.54
C ARG A 176 25.57 -10.70 1.89
N TRP A 177 24.99 -9.56 2.25
CA TRP A 177 25.28 -8.83 3.48
C TRP A 177 24.00 -8.72 4.34
N THR A 178 24.12 -9.02 5.63
CA THR A 178 22.95 -9.02 6.53
C THR A 178 22.65 -7.64 7.11
N ARG A 179 23.69 -6.87 7.48
CA ARG A 179 23.58 -5.57 8.17
C ARG A 179 24.55 -4.48 7.68
N ASN A 180 25.61 -4.84 6.97
CA ASN A 180 26.64 -3.89 6.57
C ASN A 180 26.17 -3.09 5.35
N THR A 181 26.57 -1.84 5.23
CA THR A 181 26.30 -1.00 4.05
C THR A 181 27.47 -1.09 3.09
N VAL A 182 27.23 -1.39 1.82
CA VAL A 182 28.28 -1.45 0.80
C VAL A 182 28.77 -0.03 0.49
N GLY A 183 30.04 0.22 0.82
CA GLY A 183 30.69 1.52 0.60
C GLY A 183 31.41 1.62 -0.74
N ARG A 184 31.84 2.84 -1.07
CA ARG A 184 32.61 3.16 -2.27
C ARG A 184 33.83 2.24 -2.53
N PRO A 185 34.64 1.84 -1.53
CA PRO A 185 35.82 1.02 -1.81
C PRO A 185 35.52 -0.27 -2.56
N LEU A 186 34.43 -0.97 -2.19
CA LEU A 186 34.04 -2.22 -2.85
C LEU A 186 33.55 -1.98 -4.28
N VAL A 187 32.73 -0.95 -4.50
CA VAL A 187 32.26 -0.57 -5.84
C VAL A 187 33.43 -0.16 -6.73
N SER A 188 34.40 0.59 -6.20
CA SER A 188 35.62 0.96 -6.92
C SER A 188 36.52 -0.24 -7.23
N GLN A 189 36.63 -1.20 -6.31
CA GLN A 189 37.41 -2.42 -6.53
C GLN A 189 36.80 -3.22 -7.69
N PHE A 190 35.50 -3.50 -7.63
CA PHE A 190 34.77 -4.18 -8.69
C PHE A 190 34.92 -3.49 -10.05
N ARG A 191 34.84 -2.15 -10.07
CA ARG A 191 35.10 -1.34 -11.26
C ARG A 191 36.47 -1.64 -11.86
N GLY A 192 37.51 -1.69 -11.02
CA GLY A 192 38.87 -2.00 -11.44
C GLY A 192 38.99 -3.38 -12.08
N ASP A 193 38.29 -4.38 -11.52
CA ASP A 193 38.34 -5.75 -12.02
C ASP A 193 37.69 -5.92 -13.42
N ILE A 194 36.65 -5.13 -13.70
CA ILE A 194 35.87 -5.20 -14.94
C ILE A 194 36.31 -4.20 -16.01
N GLN A 195 37.02 -3.13 -15.63
CA GLN A 195 37.45 -2.06 -16.54
C GLN A 195 38.26 -2.64 -17.72
N GLY A 196 37.88 -2.24 -18.94
CA GLY A 196 38.55 -2.70 -20.17
C GLY A 196 38.20 -4.13 -20.62
N LYS A 197 37.47 -4.90 -19.81
CA LYS A 197 37.02 -6.27 -20.16
C LYS A 197 35.53 -6.35 -20.45
N TYR A 198 34.74 -5.55 -19.73
CA TYR A 198 33.28 -5.50 -19.82
C TYR A 198 32.81 -4.07 -20.06
N GLN A 199 31.62 -3.92 -20.63
CA GLN A 199 31.03 -2.61 -20.93
C GLN A 199 30.10 -2.10 -19.83
N GLN A 200 29.64 -2.98 -18.93
CA GLN A 200 28.75 -2.65 -17.81
C GLN A 200 29.03 -3.60 -16.64
N GLY A 201 29.01 -3.06 -15.42
CA GLY A 201 28.99 -3.82 -14.18
C GLY A 201 27.60 -3.82 -13.55
N ILE A 202 27.23 -4.90 -12.85
CA ILE A 202 26.05 -4.96 -11.99
C ILE A 202 26.48 -5.45 -10.61
N TYR A 203 26.21 -4.67 -9.57
CA TYR A 203 26.56 -5.03 -8.20
C TYR A 203 25.29 -5.33 -7.42
N PHE A 204 25.12 -6.59 -7.01
CA PHE A 204 24.02 -7.06 -6.18
C PHE A 204 24.41 -7.06 -4.71
N THR A 205 23.50 -6.59 -3.86
CA THR A 205 23.60 -6.83 -2.42
C THR A 205 22.24 -7.02 -1.78
N THR A 206 22.16 -7.89 -0.78
CA THR A 206 20.98 -8.02 0.09
C THR A 206 20.87 -6.92 1.14
N SER A 207 21.82 -5.97 1.15
CA SER A 207 21.84 -4.81 2.05
C SER A 207 21.61 -3.52 1.26
N THR A 208 22.14 -2.38 1.74
CA THR A 208 22.06 -1.07 1.10
C THR A 208 23.44 -0.58 0.65
N PHE A 209 23.46 0.36 -0.30
CA PHE A 209 24.67 1.10 -0.69
C PHE A 209 24.77 2.44 0.03
N SER A 210 25.99 2.84 0.38
CA SER A 210 26.26 4.18 0.93
C SER A 210 26.04 5.25 -0.13
N LYS A 211 25.89 6.51 0.29
CA LYS A 211 25.71 7.63 -0.63
C LYS A 211 26.91 7.76 -1.58
N GLU A 212 28.11 7.63 -1.04
CA GLU A 212 29.38 7.69 -1.77
C GLU A 212 29.51 6.53 -2.77
N ALA A 213 29.01 5.34 -2.41
CA ALA A 213 28.97 4.20 -3.33
C ALA A 213 28.06 4.50 -4.52
N LYS A 214 26.86 5.06 -4.27
CA LYS A 214 25.90 5.46 -5.32
C LYS A 214 26.49 6.56 -6.22
N GLU A 215 27.10 7.59 -5.64
CA GLU A 215 27.77 8.65 -6.39
C GLU A 215 28.93 8.12 -7.24
N SER A 216 29.66 7.11 -6.75
CA SER A 216 30.76 6.48 -7.49
C SER A 216 30.33 5.48 -8.56
N SER A 217 29.04 5.15 -8.67
CA SER A 217 28.53 4.10 -9.57
C SER A 217 28.58 4.50 -11.06
N PHE A 218 28.47 5.80 -11.34
CA PHE A 218 28.64 6.39 -12.67
C PHE A 218 29.75 7.44 -12.63
N GLN A 219 30.79 7.23 -13.43
CA GLN A 219 31.92 8.15 -13.54
C GLN A 219 32.33 8.28 -15.00
N THR A 220 32.59 9.51 -15.44
CA THR A 220 33.02 9.80 -16.81
C THR A 220 34.30 9.04 -17.14
N GLY A 221 34.29 8.31 -18.26
CA GLY A 221 35.45 7.53 -18.74
C GLY A 221 35.65 6.18 -18.06
N ALA A 222 34.80 5.80 -17.10
CA ALA A 222 34.86 4.50 -16.43
C ALA A 222 33.64 3.63 -16.76
N VAL A 223 33.81 2.30 -16.68
CA VAL A 223 32.72 1.35 -16.93
C VAL A 223 31.58 1.58 -15.93
N PRO A 224 30.36 1.91 -16.36
CA PRO A 224 29.25 2.15 -15.45
C PRO A 224 28.95 0.91 -14.59
N ILE A 225 28.50 1.12 -13.36
CA ILE A 225 28.07 0.06 -12.45
C ILE A 225 26.63 0.33 -12.02
N ILE A 226 25.72 -0.60 -12.31
CA ILE A 226 24.36 -0.57 -11.79
C ILE A 226 24.38 -1.18 -10.39
N LEU A 227 23.80 -0.49 -9.43
CA LEU A 227 23.71 -0.93 -8.04
C LEU A 227 22.31 -1.46 -7.75
N LEU A 228 22.20 -2.74 -7.38
CA LEU A 228 20.95 -3.39 -7.03
C LEU A 228 20.99 -3.79 -5.55
N ASP A 229 20.35 -2.96 -4.73
CA ASP A 229 20.23 -3.20 -3.29
C ASP A 229 19.09 -4.19 -2.99
N GLY A 230 18.97 -4.60 -1.72
CA GLY A 230 18.08 -5.69 -1.34
C GLY A 230 16.63 -5.48 -1.76
N TYR A 231 16.12 -4.25 -1.58
CA TYR A 231 14.75 -3.93 -2.00
C TYR A 231 14.65 -3.77 -3.53
N SER A 232 15.67 -3.22 -4.20
CA SER A 232 15.70 -3.14 -5.67
C SER A 232 15.67 -4.53 -6.32
N ILE A 233 16.37 -5.51 -5.73
CA ILE A 233 16.32 -6.91 -6.17
C ILE A 233 14.90 -7.48 -6.03
N VAL A 234 14.29 -7.29 -4.86
CA VAL A 234 12.91 -7.73 -4.59
C VAL A 234 11.90 -7.09 -5.54
N ASP A 235 12.06 -5.80 -5.85
CA ASP A 235 11.21 -5.10 -6.81
C ASP A 235 11.34 -5.71 -8.21
N LEU A 236 12.57 -6.05 -8.61
CA LEU A 236 12.83 -6.74 -9.87
C LEU A 236 12.20 -8.13 -9.92
N MET A 237 12.25 -8.86 -8.80
CA MET A 237 11.61 -10.18 -8.69
C MET A 237 10.10 -10.08 -8.92
N ILE A 238 9.45 -9.09 -8.30
CA ILE A 238 8.01 -8.86 -8.47
C ILE A 238 7.70 -8.44 -9.92
N GLU A 239 8.44 -7.47 -10.47
CA GLU A 239 8.23 -6.97 -11.83
C GLU A 239 8.34 -8.09 -12.88
N LYS A 240 9.33 -8.98 -12.72
CA LYS A 240 9.58 -10.09 -13.65
C LYS A 240 8.87 -11.39 -13.28
N ARG A 241 8.02 -11.39 -12.24
CA ARG A 241 7.38 -12.59 -11.69
C ARG A 241 8.40 -13.72 -11.43
N PHE A 242 9.60 -13.35 -10.99
CA PHE A 242 10.70 -14.28 -10.72
C PHE A 242 10.60 -14.79 -9.28
N GLY A 243 10.12 -16.02 -9.11
CA GLY A 243 9.84 -16.58 -7.78
C GLY A 243 8.69 -15.88 -7.05
N VAL A 244 7.89 -15.10 -7.77
CA VAL A 244 6.73 -14.36 -7.28
C VAL A 244 5.59 -14.64 -8.24
N ASP A 245 4.46 -15.09 -7.70
CA ASP A 245 3.22 -15.22 -8.46
C ASP A 245 2.27 -14.06 -8.12
N VAL A 246 1.39 -13.71 -9.06
CA VAL A 246 0.49 -12.56 -8.93
C VAL A 246 -0.92 -12.97 -9.31
N GLU A 247 -1.84 -12.79 -8.37
CA GLU A 247 -3.27 -12.96 -8.57
C GLU A 247 -3.95 -11.58 -8.64
N GLU A 248 -4.82 -11.39 -9.64
CA GLU A 248 -5.56 -10.14 -9.81
C GLU A 248 -6.88 -10.19 -9.03
N ILE A 249 -7.06 -9.23 -8.12
CA ILE A 249 -8.27 -9.13 -7.30
C ILE A 249 -9.07 -7.90 -7.77
N PRO A 250 -10.27 -8.08 -8.37
CA PRO A 250 -11.09 -6.96 -8.80
C PRO A 250 -11.64 -6.20 -7.60
N VAL A 251 -11.64 -4.86 -7.69
CA VAL A 251 -12.24 -3.98 -6.68
C VAL A 251 -13.44 -3.27 -7.28
N TYR A 252 -14.60 -3.45 -6.65
CA TYR A 252 -15.87 -2.90 -7.12
C TYR A 252 -16.18 -1.57 -6.43
N SER A 253 -16.64 -0.58 -7.19
CA SER A 253 -17.19 0.67 -6.68
C SER A 253 -18.64 0.84 -7.15
N ASN A 254 -19.48 1.43 -6.29
CA ASN A 254 -20.86 1.74 -6.66
C ASN A 254 -20.90 3.01 -7.50
N ALA A 255 -21.41 2.91 -8.73
CA ALA A 255 -21.55 4.02 -9.67
C ALA A 255 -23.01 4.20 -10.15
N MET A 256 -23.99 3.74 -9.37
CA MET A 256 -25.41 3.78 -9.72
C MET A 256 -25.90 5.19 -10.11
N ASP A 257 -25.34 6.22 -9.48
CA ASP A 257 -25.71 7.62 -9.75
C ASP A 257 -25.36 8.06 -11.18
N LEU A 258 -24.38 7.45 -11.85
CA LEU A 258 -24.09 7.72 -13.27
C LEU A 258 -25.20 7.20 -14.18
N VAL A 259 -25.81 6.07 -13.83
CA VAL A 259 -26.93 5.48 -14.59
C VAL A 259 -28.21 6.31 -14.42
N LEU A 260 -28.36 6.95 -13.25
CA LEU A 260 -29.53 7.77 -12.93
C LEU A 260 -29.42 9.21 -13.43
N ALA A 261 -28.24 9.65 -13.87
CA ALA A 261 -28.01 11.00 -14.39
C ALA A 261 -28.32 11.16 -15.89
N ASP A 262 -28.37 10.05 -16.64
CA ASP A 262 -28.66 10.02 -18.07
C ASP A 262 -30.16 9.84 -18.40
N GLN A 263 -31.07 10.21 -17.47
CA GLN A 263 -32.53 10.17 -17.65
C GLN A 263 -33.21 11.53 -17.46
#